data_AF-A0A3D5ZAI2-F1
#
_entry.id   AF-A0A3D5ZAI2-F1
#
_cell.length_a   1.000
_cell.length_b   1.000
_cell.length_c   1.000
_cell.angle_alpha   90.00
_cell.angle_beta   90.00
_cell.angle_gamma   90.00
#
_symmetry.space_group_name_H-M   'P 1'
#
loop_
_entity.id
_entity.type
_entity.pdbx_description
1 polymer ?
#
loop_
_entity_poly.entity_id
_entity_poly.type
_entity_poly.pdbx_seq_one_letter_code
_entity_poly.pdbx_strand_id
1 'polypeptide(L)'
;MERINFASAKNLYDYPDFLEIQVKSFQEFFQLETNPENRQTEGLYRVFSENFPITDSRNQFVLEFLDYFIDPPRYSIQECIDRGLTYSVPLKAKLKLYCTDPEHEDFETIVQDVYLGTIPYMTPRGSFVVNGAERVIVSQLHRSPGVFFAQSRHANGTKLYSARIIPFRGSWIEFAT
;
A
#
# COMPACT_ATOMS: atom_id res chain seq x y z
N MET A 1 9.48 -28.61 34.23
CA MET A 1 10.91 -28.82 33.95
C MET A 1 11.52 -27.48 33.63
N GLU A 2 12.64 -27.14 34.25
CA GLU A 2 13.37 -25.90 34.00
C GLU A 2 14.44 -26.13 32.92
N ARG A 3 14.55 -25.22 31.95
CA ARG A 3 15.47 -25.36 30.82
C ARG A 3 16.88 -24.94 31.25
N ILE A 4 17.82 -25.87 31.25
CA ILE A 4 19.24 -25.59 31.51
C ILE A 4 19.91 -25.13 30.21
N ASN A 5 20.61 -23.99 30.24
CA ASN A 5 21.35 -23.43 29.11
C ASN A 5 22.86 -23.50 29.37
N PHE A 6 23.62 -24.15 28.48
CA PHE A 6 25.08 -24.33 28.57
C PHE A 6 25.88 -23.36 27.69
N ALA A 7 25.24 -22.32 27.14
CA ALA A 7 25.91 -21.36 26.26
C ALA A 7 27.04 -20.63 27.00
N SER A 8 28.25 -20.67 26.44
CA SER A 8 29.43 -19.98 26.97
C SER A 8 29.44 -18.48 26.64
N ALA A 9 28.79 -18.08 25.54
CA ALA A 9 28.59 -16.70 25.16
C ALA A 9 27.21 -16.21 25.62
N LYS A 10 27.17 -15.00 26.21
CA LYS A 10 25.90 -14.33 26.56
C LYS A 10 25.29 -13.69 25.32
N ASN A 11 23.99 -13.88 25.15
CA ASN A 11 23.25 -13.10 24.15
C ASN A 11 23.16 -11.64 24.63
N LEU A 12 23.66 -10.71 23.81
CA LEU A 12 23.68 -9.28 24.13
C LEU A 12 22.40 -8.56 23.69
N TYR A 13 21.60 -9.19 22.84
CA TYR A 13 20.41 -8.61 22.26
C TYR A 13 19.22 -9.53 22.44
N ASP A 14 18.07 -8.95 22.76
CA ASP A 14 16.82 -9.68 22.72
C ASP A 14 16.42 -10.00 21.28
N TYR A 15 15.66 -11.08 21.12
CA TYR A 15 15.10 -11.41 19.81
C TYR A 15 14.02 -10.39 19.45
N PRO A 16 14.05 -9.83 18.22
CA PRO A 16 12.96 -8.99 17.75
C PRO A 16 11.69 -9.81 17.55
N ASP A 17 10.57 -9.13 17.37
CA ASP A 17 9.35 -9.79 16.92
C ASP A 17 9.54 -10.25 15.45
N PHE A 18 9.48 -11.56 15.24
CA PHE A 18 9.68 -12.15 13.91
C PHE A 18 8.52 -11.86 12.94
N LEU A 19 7.36 -11.41 13.43
CA LEU A 19 6.23 -10.96 12.62
C LEU A 19 6.24 -9.45 12.35
N GLU A 20 7.16 -8.71 12.97
CA GLU A 20 7.19 -7.24 12.92
C GLU A 20 7.16 -6.72 11.49
N ILE A 21 7.95 -7.31 10.59
CA ILE A 21 8.04 -6.86 9.19
C ILE A 21 6.67 -6.86 8.50
N GLN A 22 5.87 -7.92 8.70
CA GLN A 22 4.54 -8.05 8.08
C GLN A 22 3.55 -7.08 8.72
N VAL A 23 3.51 -7.07 10.05
CA VAL A 23 2.55 -6.28 10.83
C VAL A 23 2.81 -4.78 10.63
N LYS A 24 4.06 -4.36 10.75
CA LYS A 24 4.48 -2.97 10.59
C LYS A 24 4.21 -2.45 9.19
N SER A 25 4.58 -3.20 8.15
CA SER A 25 4.30 -2.80 6.76
C SER A 25 2.81 -2.60 6.49
N PHE A 26 1.96 -3.45 7.07
CA PHE A 26 0.51 -3.32 6.93
C PHE A 26 -0.05 -2.13 7.72
N GLN A 27 0.46 -1.88 8.93
CA GLN A 27 0.10 -0.71 9.74
C GLN A 27 0.50 0.61 9.05
N GLU A 28 1.71 0.70 8.52
CA GLU A 28 2.20 1.85 7.75
C GLU A 28 1.36 2.08 6.48
N PHE A 29 0.92 1.02 5.81
CA PHE A 29 0.02 1.14 4.67
C PHE A 29 -1.36 1.73 5.05
N PHE A 30 -1.92 1.29 6.18
CA PHE A 30 -3.30 1.62 6.59
C PHE A 30 -3.44 2.86 7.48
N GLN A 31 -2.41 3.27 8.23
CA GLN A 31 -2.39 4.43 9.14
C GLN A 31 -3.66 4.61 10.01
N LEU A 32 -4.22 3.52 10.52
CA LEU A 32 -5.54 3.51 11.18
C LEU A 32 -5.59 4.26 12.51
N GLU A 33 -4.47 4.30 13.23
CA GLU A 33 -4.37 4.92 14.57
C GLU A 33 -3.88 6.36 14.51
N THR A 34 -3.84 6.95 13.31
CA THR A 34 -3.34 8.30 13.09
C THR A 34 -4.51 9.24 12.87
N ASN A 35 -4.62 10.27 13.72
CA ASN A 35 -5.56 11.37 13.50
C ASN A 35 -5.35 11.95 12.10
N PRO A 36 -6.41 12.38 11.38
CA PRO A 36 -6.29 12.93 10.03
C PRO A 36 -5.22 14.02 9.89
N GLU A 37 -5.09 14.89 10.88
CA GLU A 37 -4.10 15.99 10.92
C GLU A 37 -2.65 15.51 11.04
N ASN A 38 -2.43 14.32 11.61
CA ASN A 38 -1.11 13.74 11.83
C ASN A 38 -0.76 12.66 10.80
N ARG A 39 -1.65 12.42 9.82
CA ARG A 39 -1.49 11.37 8.83
C ARG A 39 -0.33 11.69 7.89
N GLN A 40 0.58 10.76 7.74
CA GLN A 40 1.72 10.91 6.84
C GLN A 40 1.28 10.68 5.40
N THR A 41 1.94 11.36 4.45
CA THR A 41 1.71 11.17 3.00
C THR A 41 2.36 9.88 2.51
N GLU A 42 1.91 8.75 3.04
CA GLU A 42 2.35 7.40 2.72
C GLU A 42 1.17 6.42 2.63
N GLY A 43 1.45 5.17 2.26
CA GLY A 43 0.44 4.11 2.23
C GLY A 43 -0.80 4.47 1.39
N LEU A 44 -1.97 4.19 1.95
CA LEU A 44 -3.26 4.44 1.32
C LEU A 44 -3.53 5.94 1.09
N TYR A 45 -3.12 6.81 2.02
CA TYR A 45 -3.30 8.26 1.87
C TYR A 45 -2.56 8.78 0.65
N ARG A 46 -1.28 8.40 0.51
CA ARG A 46 -0.47 8.76 -0.66
C ARG A 46 -1.11 8.32 -1.97
N VAL A 47 -1.69 7.13 -2.02
CA VAL A 47 -2.39 6.65 -3.22
C VAL A 47 -3.55 7.57 -3.58
N PHE A 48 -4.36 8.01 -2.60
CA PHE A 48 -5.40 8.99 -2.88
C PHE A 48 -4.82 10.34 -3.30
N SER A 49 -3.83 10.88 -2.59
CA SER A 49 -3.21 12.17 -2.93
C SER A 49 -2.53 12.18 -4.30
N GLU A 50 -2.00 11.07 -4.79
CA GLU A 50 -1.38 10.97 -6.12
C GLU A 50 -2.41 10.90 -7.26
N ASN A 51 -3.65 10.46 -6.98
CA ASN A 51 -4.69 10.29 -8.00
C ASN A 51 -5.70 11.44 -8.04
N PHE A 52 -5.77 12.27 -6.99
CA PHE A 52 -6.68 13.41 -6.90
C PHE A 52 -5.90 14.74 -6.93
N PRO A 53 -6.50 15.84 -7.45
CA PRO A 53 -7.89 15.94 -7.91
C PRO A 53 -8.13 15.26 -9.27
N ILE A 54 -9.37 14.85 -9.50
CA ILE A 54 -9.85 14.37 -10.80
C ILE A 54 -10.75 15.45 -11.40
N THR A 55 -10.47 15.85 -12.65
CA THR A 55 -11.26 16.84 -13.37
C THR A 55 -11.98 16.21 -14.56
N ASP A 56 -13.10 16.79 -14.94
CA ASP A 56 -13.77 16.45 -16.20
C ASP A 56 -12.97 16.98 -17.41
N SER A 57 -13.34 16.55 -18.62
CA SER A 57 -12.65 16.94 -19.87
C SER A 57 -12.58 18.46 -20.12
N ARG A 58 -13.49 19.24 -19.53
CA ARG A 58 -13.55 20.70 -19.67
C ARG A 58 -12.96 21.45 -18.48
N ASN A 59 -12.48 20.74 -17.45
CA ASN A 59 -11.97 21.29 -16.19
C ASN A 59 -12.97 22.20 -15.45
N GLN A 60 -14.27 21.95 -15.61
CA GLN A 60 -15.36 22.65 -14.93
C GLN A 60 -15.74 21.98 -13.62
N PHE A 61 -15.70 20.64 -13.57
CA PHE A 61 -16.02 19.88 -12.36
C PHE A 61 -14.75 19.26 -11.79
N VAL A 62 -14.51 19.53 -10.51
CA VAL A 62 -13.32 19.04 -9.79
C VAL A 62 -13.77 18.17 -8.63
N LEU A 63 -13.31 16.92 -8.63
CA LEU A 63 -13.46 16.00 -7.52
C LEU A 63 -12.14 15.99 -6.73
N GLU A 64 -12.21 16.43 -5.48
CA GLU A 64 -11.11 16.47 -4.52
C GLU A 64 -11.24 15.33 -3.51
N PHE A 65 -10.10 14.74 -3.15
CA PHE A 65 -9.98 13.86 -2.00
C PHE A 65 -9.65 14.70 -0.77
N LEU A 66 -10.45 14.58 0.28
CA LEU A 66 -10.20 15.24 1.57
C LEU A 66 -9.60 14.28 2.58
N ASP A 67 -10.18 13.08 2.72
CA ASP A 67 -9.73 12.10 3.71
C ASP A 67 -10.28 10.69 3.45
N TYR A 68 -9.85 9.68 4.20
CA TYR A 68 -10.48 8.36 4.23
C TYR A 68 -10.74 7.84 5.65
N PHE A 69 -11.74 6.98 5.75
CA PHE A 69 -12.18 6.28 6.95
C PHE A 69 -12.27 4.79 6.72
N ILE A 70 -11.98 4.04 7.77
CA ILE A 70 -12.12 2.59 7.79
C ILE A 70 -13.11 2.25 8.89
N ASP A 71 -14.20 1.59 8.51
CA ASP A 71 -15.17 1.09 9.48
C ASP A 71 -14.66 -0.23 10.09
N PRO A 72 -15.13 -0.59 11.30
CA PRO A 72 -14.78 -1.88 11.90
C PRO A 72 -15.24 -3.06 11.01
N PRO A 73 -14.56 -4.21 11.12
CA PRO A 73 -14.93 -5.40 10.36
C PRO A 73 -16.33 -5.87 10.77
N ARG A 74 -17.11 -6.34 9.79
CA ARG A 74 -18.49 -6.79 10.01
C ARG A 74 -18.58 -8.10 10.78
N TYR A 75 -17.57 -8.96 10.65
CA TYR A 75 -17.54 -10.30 11.22
C TYR A 75 -16.20 -10.53 11.93
N SER A 76 -16.21 -11.43 12.92
CA SER A 76 -14.98 -11.85 13.59
C SER A 76 -14.15 -12.77 12.70
N ILE A 77 -12.85 -12.91 12.99
CA ILE A 77 -11.94 -13.81 12.27
C ILE A 77 -12.47 -15.26 12.28
N GLN A 78 -12.93 -15.75 13.44
CA GLN A 78 -13.44 -17.12 13.59
C GLN A 78 -14.71 -17.33 12.76
N GLU A 79 -15.62 -16.37 12.80
CA GLU A 79 -16.84 -16.42 11.99
C GLU A 79 -16.54 -16.43 10.49
N CYS A 80 -15.53 -15.68 10.04
CA CYS A 80 -15.10 -15.72 8.65
C CYS A 80 -14.57 -17.10 8.24
N ILE A 81 -13.82 -17.77 9.11
CA ILE A 81 -13.31 -19.12 8.88
C ILE A 81 -14.48 -20.11 8.80
N ASP A 82 -15.36 -20.11 9.81
CA ASP A 82 -16.45 -21.09 9.92
C ASP A 82 -17.47 -20.97 8.78
N ARG A 83 -17.73 -19.75 8.32
CA ARG A 83 -18.73 -19.45 7.28
C ARG A 83 -18.16 -19.34 5.87
N GLY A 84 -16.85 -19.49 5.68
CA GLY A 84 -16.24 -19.34 4.36
C GLY A 84 -16.18 -17.89 3.84
N LEU A 85 -16.15 -16.90 4.73
CA LEU A 85 -16.12 -15.47 4.38
C LEU A 85 -14.69 -14.90 4.36
N THR A 86 -14.54 -13.69 3.82
CA THR A 86 -13.28 -12.93 3.90
C THR A 86 -13.33 -11.98 5.08
N TYR A 87 -12.26 -11.96 5.90
CA TYR A 87 -12.12 -10.98 6.99
C TYR A 87 -11.63 -9.67 6.40
N SER A 88 -12.51 -8.67 6.37
CA SER A 88 -12.27 -7.39 5.70
C SER A 88 -12.92 -6.22 6.43
N VAL A 89 -12.40 -5.02 6.14
CA VAL A 89 -12.88 -3.74 6.68
C VAL A 89 -13.46 -2.89 5.55
N PRO A 90 -14.60 -2.19 5.75
CA PRO A 90 -15.13 -1.22 4.79
C PRO A 90 -14.26 0.04 4.71
N LEU A 91 -13.90 0.46 3.49
CA LEU A 91 -13.20 1.71 3.19
C LEU A 91 -14.18 2.75 2.65
N LYS A 92 -14.12 3.96 3.21
CA LYS A 92 -14.82 5.16 2.73
C LYS A 92 -13.82 6.29 2.47
N ALA A 93 -14.06 7.11 1.47
CA ALA A 93 -13.32 8.35 1.24
C ALA A 93 -14.24 9.56 1.33
N LYS A 94 -13.80 10.60 2.05
CA LYS A 94 -14.44 11.91 2.06
C LYS A 94 -14.03 12.66 0.80
N LEU A 95 -14.97 12.83 -0.11
CA LEU A 95 -14.76 13.50 -1.39
C LEU A 95 -15.53 14.80 -1.44
N LYS A 96 -14.95 15.80 -2.10
CA LYS A 96 -15.56 17.10 -2.35
C LYS A 96 -15.70 17.31 -3.85
N LEU A 97 -16.91 17.55 -4.32
CA LEU A 97 -17.21 17.89 -5.71
C LEU A 97 -17.65 19.35 -5.78
N TYR A 98 -16.97 20.15 -6.59
CA TYR A 98 -17.32 21.55 -6.83
C TYR A 98 -17.15 21.92 -8.30
N CYS A 99 -17.85 22.99 -8.70
CA CYS A 99 -17.77 23.58 -10.02
C CYS A 99 -16.87 24.82 -9.98
N THR A 100 -16.00 24.99 -10.98
CA THR A 100 -15.12 26.15 -11.15
C THR A 100 -15.66 27.15 -12.16
N ASP A 101 -16.74 26.82 -12.87
CA ASP A 101 -17.35 27.65 -13.91
C ASP A 101 -18.19 28.79 -13.31
N PRO A 102 -17.82 30.07 -13.56
CA PRO A 102 -18.58 31.23 -13.09
C PRO A 102 -20.00 31.32 -13.66
N GLU A 103 -20.31 30.64 -14.77
CA GLU A 103 -21.67 30.63 -15.33
C GLU A 103 -22.60 29.64 -14.60
N HIS A 104 -22.05 28.78 -13.75
CA HIS A 104 -22.76 27.75 -12.99
C HIS A 104 -22.71 28.04 -11.48
N GLU A 105 -23.01 29.28 -11.07
CA GLU A 105 -22.98 29.69 -9.65
C GLU A 105 -23.97 28.92 -8.77
N ASP A 106 -25.04 28.38 -9.37
CA ASP A 106 -26.06 27.60 -8.66
C ASP A 106 -25.58 26.18 -8.26
N PHE A 107 -24.39 25.76 -8.70
CA PHE A 107 -23.86 24.45 -8.34
C PHE A 107 -23.38 24.43 -6.88
N GLU A 108 -24.13 23.73 -6.03
CA GLU A 108 -23.75 23.52 -4.64
C GLU A 108 -22.51 22.61 -4.53
N THR A 109 -21.53 23.03 -3.72
CA THR A 109 -20.39 22.17 -3.39
C THR A 109 -20.84 21.01 -2.51
N ILE A 110 -20.67 19.78 -2.99
CA ILE A 110 -21.08 18.57 -2.28
C ILE A 110 -19.86 17.95 -1.60
N VAL A 111 -19.94 17.73 -0.30
CA VAL A 111 -18.95 16.95 0.46
C VAL A 111 -19.62 15.71 1.01
N GLN A 112 -19.10 14.53 0.67
CA GLN A 112 -19.71 13.27 1.07
C GLN A 112 -18.68 12.18 1.37
N ASP A 113 -19.01 11.32 2.33
CA ASP A 113 -18.27 10.10 2.60
C ASP A 113 -18.77 8.99 1.65
N VAL A 114 -17.94 8.63 0.68
CA VAL A 114 -18.26 7.66 -0.37
C VAL A 114 -17.66 6.30 -0.02
N TYR A 115 -18.48 5.26 0.01
CA TYR A 115 -18.02 3.88 0.19
C TYR A 115 -17.30 3.38 -1.07
N LEU A 116 -16.05 2.94 -0.92
CA LEU A 116 -15.20 2.50 -2.03
C LEU A 116 -15.08 0.98 -2.13
N GLY A 117 -15.48 0.24 -1.10
CA GLY A 117 -15.38 -1.21 -1.07
C GLY A 117 -14.83 -1.73 0.24
N THR A 118 -14.53 -3.03 0.28
CA THR A 118 -13.88 -3.67 1.43
C THR A 118 -12.44 -4.02 1.12
N ILE A 119 -11.55 -3.89 2.10
CA ILE A 119 -10.16 -4.34 2.00
C ILE A 119 -9.93 -5.51 2.98
N PRO A 120 -9.33 -6.63 2.55
CA PRO A 120 -8.92 -7.70 3.46
C PRO A 120 -8.04 -7.15 4.59
N TYR A 121 -8.37 -7.51 5.82
CA TYR A 121 -7.69 -6.97 6.99
C TYR A 121 -6.76 -8.02 7.62
N MET A 122 -5.59 -7.59 8.07
CA MET A 122 -4.60 -8.49 8.64
C MET A 122 -5.04 -8.95 10.04
N THR A 123 -4.88 -10.25 10.32
CA THR A 123 -5.09 -10.79 11.67
C THR A 123 -3.90 -10.45 12.57
N PRO A 124 -4.02 -10.54 13.91
CA PRO A 124 -2.88 -10.35 14.82
C PRO A 124 -1.71 -11.31 14.58
N ARG A 125 -1.90 -12.37 13.78
CA ARG A 125 -0.87 -13.36 13.44
C ARG A 125 -0.12 -13.04 12.14
N GLY A 126 -0.38 -11.89 11.51
CA GLY A 126 0.26 -11.51 10.24
C GLY A 126 -0.32 -12.21 9.01
N SER A 127 -1.49 -12.84 9.14
CA SER A 127 -2.19 -13.56 8.08
C SER A 127 -3.46 -12.83 7.62
N PHE A 128 -4.10 -13.34 6.58
CA PHE A 128 -5.39 -12.88 6.06
C PHE A 128 -6.36 -14.04 5.95
N VAL A 129 -7.64 -13.82 6.24
CA VAL A 129 -8.69 -14.82 5.98
C VAL A 129 -9.39 -14.44 4.68
N VAL A 130 -9.26 -15.28 3.66
CA VAL A 130 -9.89 -15.08 2.34
C VAL A 130 -10.73 -16.32 2.00
N ASN A 131 -12.03 -16.11 1.88
CA ASN A 131 -13.02 -17.18 1.65
C ASN A 131 -12.89 -18.34 2.65
N GLY A 132 -12.78 -18.01 3.94
CA GLY A 132 -12.62 -18.95 5.05
C GLY A 132 -11.24 -19.57 5.20
N ALA A 133 -10.32 -19.34 4.25
CA ALA A 133 -8.97 -19.89 4.29
C ALA A 133 -7.97 -18.85 4.78
N GLU A 134 -7.10 -19.25 5.70
CA GLU A 134 -5.98 -18.44 6.16
C GLU A 134 -4.86 -18.42 5.10
N ARG A 135 -4.35 -17.22 4.79
CA ARG A 135 -3.35 -16.98 3.77
C ARG A 135 -2.29 -16.02 4.29
N VAL A 136 -1.08 -16.14 3.78
CA VAL A 136 0.03 -15.24 4.09
C VAL A 136 0.54 -14.62 2.80
N ILE A 137 0.79 -13.32 2.82
CA ILE A 137 1.45 -12.62 1.71
C ILE A 137 2.95 -12.70 1.97
N VAL A 138 3.69 -13.24 1.01
CA VAL A 138 5.15 -13.37 1.11
C VAL A 138 5.84 -12.15 0.53
N SER A 139 6.90 -11.68 1.20
CA SER A 139 7.71 -10.57 0.71
C SER A 139 8.41 -10.96 -0.59
N GLN A 140 8.32 -10.10 -1.60
CA GLN A 140 8.98 -10.29 -2.88
C GLN A 140 10.30 -9.53 -2.92
N LEU A 141 11.37 -10.18 -3.39
CA LEU A 141 12.61 -9.51 -3.75
C LEU A 141 12.57 -9.14 -5.24
N HIS A 142 12.63 -7.85 -5.54
CA HIS A 142 12.72 -7.34 -6.91
C HIS A 142 13.83 -6.30 -7.01
N ARG A 143 14.25 -6.00 -8.25
CA ARG A 143 15.25 -4.97 -8.50
C ARG A 143 14.68 -3.61 -8.12
N SER A 144 15.50 -2.79 -7.45
CA SER A 144 15.14 -1.40 -7.18
C SER A 144 15.00 -0.63 -8.50
N PRO A 145 14.09 0.36 -8.57
CA PRO A 145 14.14 1.36 -9.62
C PRO A 145 15.49 2.09 -9.60
N GLY A 146 15.97 2.52 -10.77
CA GLY A 146 17.22 3.24 -10.87
C GLY A 146 17.92 3.08 -12.22
N VAL A 147 19.15 3.57 -12.28
CA VAL A 147 20.02 3.47 -13.46
C VAL A 147 21.06 2.37 -13.22
N PHE A 148 21.09 1.40 -14.12
CA PHE A 148 21.99 0.26 -14.06
C PHE A 148 22.95 0.28 -15.25
N PHE A 149 24.25 0.17 -14.96
CA PHE A 149 25.27 0.03 -15.98
C PHE A 149 25.74 -1.42 -16.03
N ALA A 150 25.84 -1.98 -17.23
CA ALA A 150 26.33 -3.34 -17.44
C ALA A 150 27.32 -3.40 -18.60
N GLN A 151 28.26 -4.32 -18.51
CA GLN A 151 29.26 -4.59 -19.54
C GLN A 151 29.14 -6.04 -20.00
N SER A 152 29.07 -6.27 -21.31
CA SER A 152 29.13 -7.60 -21.91
C SER A 152 30.28 -7.68 -22.93
N ARG A 153 30.58 -8.88 -23.43
CA ARG A 153 31.57 -9.08 -24.48
C ARG A 153 30.88 -9.64 -25.71
N HIS A 154 31.07 -8.99 -26.85
CA HIS A 154 30.67 -9.54 -28.13
C HIS A 154 31.57 -10.72 -28.50
N ALA A 155 31.08 -11.64 -29.35
CA ALA A 155 31.81 -12.85 -29.73
C ALA A 155 33.17 -12.57 -30.41
N ASN A 156 33.34 -11.38 -31.00
CA ASN A 156 34.61 -10.91 -31.59
C ASN A 156 35.59 -10.30 -30.56
N GLY A 157 35.26 -10.31 -29.27
CA GLY A 157 36.10 -9.80 -28.19
C GLY A 157 35.87 -8.34 -27.81
N THR A 158 35.07 -7.58 -28.57
CA THR A 158 34.76 -6.18 -28.26
C THR A 158 33.93 -6.06 -26.99
N LYS A 159 34.27 -5.10 -26.12
CA LYS A 159 33.46 -4.77 -24.94
C LYS A 159 32.25 -3.95 -25.38
N LEU A 160 31.07 -4.41 -24.99
CA LEU A 160 29.82 -3.67 -25.17
C LEU A 160 29.40 -3.11 -23.81
N TYR A 161 28.95 -1.85 -23.81
CA TYR A 161 28.42 -1.19 -22.63
C TYR A 161 26.93 -0.96 -22.79
N SER A 162 26.20 -1.08 -21.69
CA SER A 162 24.76 -0.80 -21.67
C SER A 162 24.39 -0.02 -20.43
N ALA A 163 23.41 0.87 -20.59
CA ALA A 163 22.77 1.60 -19.50
C ALA A 163 21.27 1.35 -19.56
N ARG A 164 20.67 0.92 -18.45
CA ARG A 164 19.24 0.67 -18.35
C ARG A 164 18.63 1.55 -17.27
N ILE A 165 17.59 2.28 -17.62
CA ILE A 165 16.77 3.07 -16.69
C ILE A 165 15.51 2.24 -16.39
N ILE A 166 15.39 1.80 -15.15
CA ILE A 166 14.24 1.02 -14.67
C ILE A 166 13.40 1.95 -13.79
N PRO A 167 12.24 2.43 -14.26
CA PRO A 167 11.35 3.23 -13.44
C PRO A 167 10.57 2.34 -12.45
N PHE A 168 10.00 2.97 -11.43
CA PHE A 168 9.08 2.29 -10.51
C PHE A 168 7.75 1.92 -11.18
N ARG A 169 7.26 2.79 -12.08
CA ARG A 169 6.10 2.55 -12.95
C ARG A 169 6.43 3.06 -14.36
N GLY A 170 6.05 2.31 -15.39
CA GLY A 170 6.21 2.70 -16.79
C GLY A 170 7.26 1.89 -17.56
N SER A 171 7.59 2.36 -18.77
CA SER A 171 8.44 1.67 -19.72
C SER A 171 9.93 1.73 -19.38
N TRP A 172 10.65 0.67 -19.69
CA TRP A 172 12.10 0.62 -19.54
C TRP A 172 12.78 1.33 -20.70
N ILE A 173 13.89 2.01 -20.42
CA ILE A 173 14.74 2.65 -21.44
C ILE A 173 16.12 2.02 -21.38
N GLU A 174 16.66 1.65 -22.54
CA GLU A 174 17.95 0.98 -22.65
C GLU A 174 18.82 1.64 -23.73
N PHE A 175 20.10 1.83 -23.41
CA PHE A 175 21.14 2.33 -24.30
C PHE A 175 22.22 1.26 -24.40
N ALA A 176 22.75 1.02 -25.59
CA ALA A 176 23.86 0.09 -25.82
C ALA A 176 24.87 0.67 -26.81
N THR A 177 26.15 0.35 -26.60
CA THR A 177 27.29 0.73 -27.46
C THR A 177 28.10 -0.50 -27.87
#